data_AF-A0A1M7UA91-F1
#
_entry.id   AF-A0A1M7UA91-F1
#
_cell.length_a   1.000
_cell.length_b   1.000
_cell.length_c   1.000
_cell.angle_alpha   90.00
_cell.angle_beta   90.00
_cell.angle_gamma   90.00
#
_symmetry.space_group_name_H-M   'P 1'
#
loop_
_entity.id
_entity.type
_entity.pdbx_description
1 polymer ?
#
loop_
_entity_poly.entity_id
_entity_poly.type
_entity_poly.pdbx_seq_one_letter_code
_entity_poly.pdbx_strand_id
1 'polypeptide(L)'
;MGEQDGAHEQRLKEAISVLLDLDTTVARAYLLRANHSGGTVLVLLTHDRQESGKLALQMDRAFGALFNTEAHLDVVFLDDEADARIRKSFSPFYDRRARYH
;
A
#
# COMPACT_ATOMS: atom_id res chain seq x y z
N MET A 1 -15.07 -18.10 14.78
CA MET A 1 -14.23 -18.13 13.55
C MET A 1 -14.21 -16.73 12.98
N GLY A 2 -13.15 -15.95 13.21
CA GLY A 2 -13.11 -14.56 12.72
C GLY A 2 -11.80 -13.80 12.93
N GLU A 3 -10.72 -14.47 13.36
CA GLU A 3 -9.44 -13.81 13.66
C GLU A 3 -8.42 -13.89 12.51
N GLN A 4 -8.72 -14.65 11.44
CA GLN A 4 -7.77 -14.86 10.33
C GLN A 4 -7.68 -13.67 9.36
N ASP A 5 -8.65 -12.76 9.32
CA ASP A 5 -8.60 -11.59 8.43
C ASP A 5 -7.51 -10.60 8.88
N GLY A 6 -7.36 -10.40 10.20
CA GLY A 6 -6.39 -9.46 10.76
C GLY A 6 -4.94 -9.89 10.53
N ALA A 7 -4.62 -11.18 10.69
CA ALA A 7 -3.25 -11.67 10.56
C ALA A 7 -2.73 -11.62 9.11
N HIS A 8 -3.60 -11.87 8.11
CA HIS A 8 -3.21 -11.74 6.70
C HIS A 8 -3.03 -10.28 6.30
N GLU A 9 -3.93 -9.40 6.76
CA GLU A 9 -3.80 -7.96 6.52
C GLU A 9 -2.55 -7.39 7.19
N GLN A 10 -2.23 -7.84 8.41
CA GLN A 10 -1.02 -7.43 9.12
C GLN A 10 0.25 -7.85 8.36
N ARG A 11 0.33 -9.12 7.93
CA ARG A 11 1.45 -9.62 7.13
C ARG A 11 1.59 -8.90 5.80
N LEU A 12 0.47 -8.55 5.17
CA LEU A 12 0.45 -7.74 3.96
C LEU A 12 1.05 -6.35 4.21
N LYS A 13 0.60 -5.68 5.27
CA LYS A 13 1.14 -4.36 5.66
C LYS A 13 2.62 -4.43 5.98
N GLU A 14 3.08 -5.48 6.65
CA GLU A 14 4.50 -5.69 6.95
C GLU A 14 5.32 -5.91 5.68
N ALA A 15 4.90 -6.81 4.80
CA ALA A 15 5.63 -7.10 3.57
C ALA A 15 5.67 -5.89 2.63
N ILE A 16 4.55 -5.19 2.47
CA ILE A 16 4.53 -3.93 1.71
C ILE A 16 5.41 -2.88 2.40
N SER A 17 5.38 -2.76 3.72
CA SER A 17 6.25 -1.81 4.43
C SER A 17 7.73 -2.06 4.15
N VAL A 18 8.17 -3.32 4.07
CA VAL A 18 9.55 -3.65 3.70
C VAL A 18 9.88 -3.20 2.29
N LEU A 19 8.98 -3.45 1.32
CA LEU A 19 9.16 -2.99 -0.06
C LEU A 19 9.18 -1.46 -0.18
N LEU A 20 8.33 -0.78 0.58
CA LEU A 20 8.28 0.68 0.64
C LEU A 20 9.47 1.31 1.37
N ASP A 21 10.15 0.56 2.24
CA ASP A 21 11.36 1.05 2.89
C ASP A 21 12.55 1.01 1.92
N LEU A 22 12.61 -0.04 1.09
CA LEU A 22 13.56 -0.16 -0.03
C LEU A 22 13.38 0.97 -1.06
N ASP A 23 12.16 1.48 -1.23
CA ASP A 23 11.87 2.57 -2.15
C ASP A 23 11.89 3.95 -1.46
N THR A 24 12.92 4.75 -1.73
CA THR A 24 13.07 6.08 -1.11
C THR A 24 12.09 7.13 -1.61
N THR A 25 11.34 6.82 -2.67
CA THR A 25 10.43 7.78 -3.30
C THR A 25 9.07 7.84 -2.63
N VAL A 26 8.68 6.78 -1.91
CA VAL A 26 7.39 6.68 -1.24
C VAL A 26 7.44 7.35 0.13
N ALA A 27 6.65 8.41 0.27
CA ALA A 27 6.48 9.09 1.54
C ALA A 27 5.48 8.34 2.44
N ARG A 28 4.35 7.88 1.87
CA ARG A 28 3.24 7.28 2.62
C ARG A 28 2.50 6.22 1.83
N ALA A 29 1.88 5.28 2.56
CA ALA A 29 0.95 4.33 1.98
C ALA A 29 -0.28 4.08 2.86
N TYR A 30 -1.40 3.83 2.17
CA TYR A 30 -2.70 3.49 2.74
C TYR A 30 -3.19 2.20 2.11
N LEU A 31 -3.79 1.34 2.92
CA LEU A 31 -4.36 0.07 2.46
C LEU A 31 -5.87 0.16 2.62
N LEU A 32 -6.59 -0.03 1.52
CA LEU A 32 -8.05 0.01 1.48
C LEU A 32 -8.54 -1.36 1.01
N ARG A 33 -9.50 -1.94 1.74
CA ARG A 33 -10.16 -3.18 1.34
C ARG A 33 -11.33 -2.83 0.41
N ALA A 34 -11.34 -3.36 -0.82
CA ALA A 34 -12.49 -3.21 -1.69
C ALA A 34 -13.60 -4.16 -1.22
N ASN A 35 -14.62 -3.60 -0.56
CA ASN A 35 -15.73 -4.37 0.02
C ASN A 35 -16.54 -5.22 -0.97
N HIS A 36 -16.38 -5.01 -2.29
CA HIS A 36 -17.27 -5.60 -3.29
C HIS A 36 -16.61 -6.63 -4.23
N SER A 37 -15.27 -6.70 -4.25
CA SER A 37 -14.52 -7.53 -5.20
C SER A 37 -13.46 -8.42 -4.54
N GLY A 38 -13.30 -8.35 -3.21
CA GLY A 38 -12.20 -9.06 -2.53
C GLY A 38 -10.81 -8.52 -2.89
N GLY A 39 -10.75 -7.45 -3.69
CA GLY A 39 -9.53 -6.77 -4.09
C GLY A 39 -8.96 -5.90 -2.96
N THR A 40 -7.64 -5.74 -2.96
CA THR A 40 -6.97 -4.81 -2.06
C THR A 40 -6.47 -3.63 -2.89
N VAL A 41 -6.78 -2.43 -2.44
CA VAL A 41 -6.32 -1.19 -3.07
C VAL A 41 -5.19 -0.62 -2.22
N LEU A 42 -4.00 -0.52 -2.82
CA LEU A 42 -2.83 0.10 -2.21
C LEU A 42 -2.69 1.53 -2.75
N VAL A 43 -2.82 2.50 -1.86
CA VAL A 43 -2.73 3.90 -2.22
C VAL A 43 -1.38 4.44 -1.74
N LEU A 44 -0.59 4.98 -2.66
CA LEU A 44 0.79 5.43 -2.43
C LEU A 44 0.92 6.93 -2.68
N LEU A 45 1.63 7.62 -1.79
CA LEU A 45 2.12 8.97 -2.03
C LEU A 45 3.62 8.88 -2.37
N THR A 46 3.95 9.15 -3.63
CA THR A 46 5.34 9.22 -4.10
C THR A 46 5.67 10.63 -4.57
N HIS A 47 6.90 11.07 -4.31
CA HIS A 47 7.44 12.30 -4.87
C HIS A 47 8.00 12.08 -6.29
N ASP A 48 8.19 10.83 -6.71
CA ASP A 48 8.64 10.48 -8.05
C ASP A 48 7.51 9.84 -8.86
N ARG A 49 6.73 10.69 -9.54
CA ARG A 49 5.64 10.23 -10.40
C ARG A 49 6.13 9.50 -11.66
N GLN A 50 7.39 9.66 -12.06
CA GLN A 50 7.91 9.02 -13.28
C GLN A 50 8.19 7.53 -13.04
N GLU A 51 8.68 7.16 -11.86
CA GLU A 51 8.94 5.77 -11.48
C GLU A 51 7.70 5.04 -10.92
N SER A 52 6.57 5.76 -10.77
CA SER A 52 5.33 5.23 -10.21
C SER A 52 4.81 3.97 -10.92
N GLY A 53 4.90 3.91 -12.26
CA GLY A 53 4.50 2.72 -13.02
C GLY A 53 5.36 1.48 -12.73
N LYS A 54 6.68 1.65 -12.55
CA LYS A 54 7.58 0.56 -12.19
C LYS A 54 7.33 0.09 -10.77
N LEU A 55 7.10 1.03 -9.86
CA LEU A 55 6.77 0.75 -8.46
C LEU A 55 5.46 -0.04 -8.35
N ALA A 56 4.42 0.35 -9.08
CA ALA A 56 3.15 -0.40 -9.12
C ALA A 56 3.36 -1.84 -9.58
N LEU A 57 4.15 -2.05 -10.65
CA LEU A 57 4.46 -3.39 -11.15
C LEU A 57 5.28 -4.22 -10.15
N GLN A 58 6.22 -3.61 -9.43
CA GLN A 58 6.98 -4.30 -8.38
C GLN A 58 6.08 -4.70 -7.21
N MET A 59 5.17 -3.82 -6.80
CA MET A 59 4.20 -4.09 -5.73
C MET A 59 3.23 -5.20 -6.12
N ASP A 60 2.68 -5.16 -7.33
CA ASP A 60 1.79 -6.21 -7.85
C ASP A 60 2.50 -7.58 -7.93
N ARG A 61 3.74 -7.63 -8.41
CA ARG A 61 4.54 -8.87 -8.43
C ARG A 61 4.82 -9.41 -7.03
N ALA A 62 5.22 -8.54 -6.10
CA ALA A 62 5.48 -8.96 -4.73
C ALA A 62 4.20 -9.43 -4.04
N PHE A 63 3.07 -8.78 -4.31
CA PHE A 63 1.76 -9.20 -3.84
C PHE A 63 1.37 -10.58 -4.37
N GLY A 64 1.48 -10.80 -5.68
CA GLY A 64 1.22 -12.11 -6.30
C GLY A 64 2.11 -13.22 -5.73
N ALA A 65 3.39 -12.93 -5.48
CA ALA A 65 4.31 -13.90 -4.87
C ALA A 65 3.98 -14.23 -3.41
N LEU A 66 3.50 -13.26 -2.63
CA LEU A 66 3.17 -13.44 -1.21
C LEU A 66 1.83 -14.13 -1.01
N PHE A 67 0.85 -13.82 -1.86
CA PHE A 67 -0.51 -14.31 -1.70
C PHE A 67 -0.78 -15.57 -2.53
N ASN A 68 0.00 -15.86 -3.57
CA ASN A 68 -0.19 -17.03 -4.43
C ASN A 68 -1.65 -17.15 -4.93
N THR A 69 -2.34 -16.01 -5.07
CA THR A 69 -3.76 -15.92 -5.43
C THR A 69 -3.94 -15.08 -6.69
N GLU A 70 -5.05 -15.33 -7.38
CA GLU A 70 -5.63 -14.48 -8.43
C GLU A 70 -6.12 -13.11 -7.90
N ALA A 71 -5.71 -12.67 -6.70
CA ALA A 71 -6.09 -11.38 -6.18
C ALA A 71 -5.24 -10.29 -6.84
N HIS A 72 -5.93 -9.27 -7.34
CA HIS A 72 -5.30 -8.09 -7.93
C HIS A 72 -5.05 -7.03 -6.86
N LEU A 73 -3.86 -6.44 -6.89
CA LEU A 73 -3.51 -5.27 -6.10
C LEU A 73 -3.68 -4.03 -6.96
N ASP A 74 -4.71 -3.23 -6.70
CA ASP A 74 -4.89 -1.96 -7.38
C ASP A 74 -3.99 -0.90 -6.74
N VAL A 75 -2.96 -0.45 -7.46
CA VAL A 75 -2.04 0.59 -6.97
C VAL A 75 -2.48 1.97 -7.45
N VAL A 76 -2.80 2.85 -6.52
CA VAL A 76 -3.26 4.22 -6.80
C VAL A 76 -2.23 5.23 -6.28
N PHE A 77 -1.78 6.14 -7.13
CA PHE A 77 -0.85 7.21 -6.73
C PHE A 77 -1.60 8.50 -6.40
N LEU A 78 -1.30 9.08 -5.24
CA LEU A 78 -1.85 10.35 -4.81
C LEU A 78 -0.91 11.52 -5.10
N ASP A 79 -1.48 12.71 -5.25
CA ASP A 79 -0.80 13.97 -4.93
C ASP A 79 -0.98 14.34 -3.45
N ASP A 80 -0.22 15.35 -3.04
CA ASP A 80 -0.29 15.95 -1.71
C ASP A 80 -1.70 16.45 -1.36
N GLU A 81 -2.47 16.95 -2.33
CA GLU A 81 -3.85 17.39 -2.10
C GLU A 81 -4.78 16.22 -1.77
N ALA A 82 -4.69 15.13 -2.53
CA ALA A 82 -5.48 13.93 -2.29
C ALA A 82 -5.08 13.24 -0.98
N ASP A 83 -3.77 13.19 -0.65
CA ASP A 83 -3.27 12.71 0.65
C ASP A 83 -3.85 13.52 1.82
N ALA A 84 -3.84 14.85 1.73
CA ALA A 84 -4.41 15.70 2.78
C ALA A 84 -5.91 15.46 2.99
N ARG A 85 -6.64 15.08 1.93
CA ARG A 85 -8.07 14.71 2.01
C ARG A 85 -8.27 13.35 2.66
N ILE A 86 -7.60 12.31 2.15
CA ILE A 86 -7.82 10.95 2.66
C ILE A 86 -7.30 10.75 4.09
N ARG A 87 -6.25 11.46 4.50
CA ARG A 87 -5.70 11.41 5.86
C ARG A 87 -6.71 11.83 6.94
N LYS A 88 -7.76 12.58 6.58
CA LYS A 88 -8.84 12.93 7.51
C LYS A 88 -9.75 11.75 7.84
N SER A 89 -9.80 10.75 6.98
CA SER A 89 -10.73 9.61 7.07
C SER A 89 -10.01 8.27 7.22
N PHE A 90 -8.77 8.17 6.73
CA PHE A 90 -7.98 6.95 6.73
C PHE A 90 -6.61 7.21 7.34
N SER A 91 -6.18 6.33 8.25
CA SER A 91 -4.83 6.38 8.80
C SER A 91 -3.86 5.66 7.86
N PRO A 92 -2.69 6.25 7.53
CA PRO A 92 -1.67 5.55 6.77
C PRO A 92 -1.15 4.37 7.59
N PHE A 93 -0.94 3.22 6.95
CA PHE A 93 -0.25 2.10 7.61
C PHE A 93 1.27 2.24 7.50
N TYR A 94 1.74 3.05 6.55
CA TYR A 94 3.14 3.36 6.33
C TYR A 94 3.32 4.87 6.20
N ASP A 95 4.14 5.44 7.08
CA ASP A 95 4.63 6.82 6.96
C ASP A 95 6.15 6.79 7.17
N ARG A 96 6.89 7.07 6.09
CA ARG A 96 8.35 7.05 6.10
C ARG A 96 8.91 8.13 7.04
N ARG A 97 8.27 9.30 7.12
CA ARG A 97 8.72 10.40 8.00
C ARG A 97 8.53 10.07 9.48
N ALA A 98 7.52 9.27 9.83
CA ALA A 98 7.28 8.86 11.21
C ALA A 98 8.24 7.76 11.70
N ARG A 99 8.91 7.03 10.80
CA ARG A 99 9.83 5.93 11.14
C ARG A 99 11.27 6.33 11.37
N TYR A 100 11.70 7.51 10.87
CA TYR A 100 13.07 8.01 11.00
C TYR A 100 13.19 9.20 11.97
N HIS A 101 12.24 9.35 12.90
CA HIS A 101 12.20 10.41 13.92
C HIS A 101 12.33 9.87 15.34
#